data_AF-A0A828S0L2-F1
#
_entry.id   AF-A0A828S0L2-F1
#
_cell.length_a   1.000
_cell.length_b   1.000
_cell.length_c   1.000
_cell.angle_alpha   90.00
_cell.angle_beta   90.00
_cell.angle_gamma   90.00
#
_symmetry.space_group_name_H-M   'P 1'
#
loop_
_entity.id
_entity.type
_entity.pdbx_description
1 polymer ?
#
loop_
_entity_poly.entity_id
_entity_poly.type
_entity_poly.pdbx_seq_one_letter_code
_entity_poly.pdbx_strand_id
1 'polypeptide(L)'
;EKALEVIDYNPETNGGKIENFTKLETPYFNVEKIIVDGQYSDEVCGDFYTYTATKGCGVMKTDDQTIILNPEETVYLPKGIKYTIEGNLELIKTC
;
A
#
# COMPACT_ATOMS: atom_id res chain seq x y z
N GLU A 1 6.70 33.68 -7.06
CA GLU A 1 7.81 33.61 -8.03
C GLU A 1 8.23 32.16 -8.28
N LYS A 2 8.93 31.47 -7.36
CA LYS A 2 9.41 30.08 -7.53
C LYS A 2 8.35 29.02 -7.90
N ALA A 3 7.12 29.15 -7.43
CA ALA A 3 6.05 28.20 -7.76
C ALA A 3 5.73 28.18 -9.27
N LEU A 4 5.82 29.34 -9.95
CA LEU A 4 5.56 29.43 -11.39
C LEU A 4 6.66 28.77 -12.22
N GLU A 5 7.86 28.61 -11.66
CA GLU A 5 9.02 27.99 -12.32
C GLU A 5 8.94 26.46 -12.31
N VAL A 6 8.11 25.86 -11.45
CA VAL A 6 8.00 24.40 -11.26
C VAL A 6 6.65 23.83 -11.67
N ILE A 7 5.70 24.68 -12.07
CA ILE A 7 4.42 24.21 -12.63
C ILE A 7 4.68 23.70 -14.04
N ASP A 8 4.36 22.43 -14.25
CA ASP A 8 4.35 21.85 -15.59
C ASP A 8 3.02 22.21 -16.27
N TYR A 9 3.10 23.08 -17.28
CA TYR A 9 1.95 23.47 -18.10
C TYR A 9 1.75 22.55 -19.31
N ASN A 10 2.56 21.48 -19.45
CA ASN A 10 2.42 20.53 -20.54
C ASN A 10 1.26 19.55 -20.29
N PRO A 11 0.20 19.58 -21.11
CA PRO A 11 -0.97 18.71 -20.94
C PRO A 11 -0.70 17.24 -21.29
N GLU A 12 0.44 16.90 -21.89
CA GLU A 12 0.84 15.52 -22.20
C GLU A 12 1.52 14.81 -21.03
N THR A 13 1.66 15.48 -19.89
CA THR A 13 2.22 14.87 -18.68
C THR A 13 1.19 13.95 -18.05
N ASN A 14 1.62 12.80 -17.53
CA ASN A 14 0.76 11.87 -16.77
C ASN A 14 0.33 12.42 -15.39
N GLY A 15 0.43 13.73 -15.18
CA GLY A 15 -0.03 14.43 -13.99
C GLY A 15 -1.55 14.56 -14.01
N GLY A 16 -2.21 14.22 -12.91
CA GLY A 16 -3.66 14.29 -12.84
C GLY A 16 -4.23 13.48 -11.69
N LYS A 17 -5.57 13.38 -11.66
CA LYS A 17 -6.28 12.59 -10.67
C LYS A 17 -6.08 11.10 -10.96
N ILE A 18 -5.51 10.38 -10.00
CA ILE A 18 -5.38 8.92 -10.07
C ILE A 18 -6.65 8.30 -9.49
N GLU A 19 -7.36 7.50 -10.30
CA GLU A 19 -8.55 6.76 -9.87
C GLU A 19 -8.47 5.31 -10.37
N ASN A 20 -9.15 4.39 -9.69
CA ASN A 20 -9.30 2.99 -10.11
C ASN A 20 -8.00 2.23 -10.41
N PHE A 21 -6.92 2.52 -9.68
CA PHE A 21 -5.65 1.83 -9.85
C PHE A 21 -5.59 0.54 -9.02
N THR A 22 -4.88 -0.46 -9.56
CA THR A 22 -4.46 -1.65 -8.80
C THR A 22 -3.01 -1.52 -8.38
N LYS A 23 -2.14 -1.06 -9.29
CA LYS A 23 -0.72 -0.79 -9.01
C LYS A 23 -0.28 0.49 -9.72
N LEU A 24 0.52 1.29 -9.05
CA LEU A 24 1.14 2.49 -9.58
C LEU A 24 2.64 2.42 -9.30
N GLU A 25 3.43 2.39 -10.37
CA GLU A 25 4.90 2.33 -10.30
C GLU A 25 5.48 3.66 -10.77
N THR A 26 6.27 4.30 -9.92
CA THR A 26 6.93 5.57 -10.22
C THR A 26 8.41 5.47 -9.82
N PRO A 27 9.27 6.38 -10.32
CA PRO A 27 10.68 6.42 -9.90
C PRO A 27 10.89 6.64 -8.39
N TYR A 28 9.87 7.10 -7.66
CA TYR A 28 9.98 7.49 -6.26
C TYR A 28 9.22 6.57 -5.30
N PHE A 29 8.19 5.89 -5.78
CA PHE A 29 7.37 4.98 -4.97
C PHE A 29 6.63 3.98 -5.85
N ASN A 30 6.33 2.82 -5.26
CA ASN A 30 5.38 1.87 -5.79
C ASN A 30 4.22 1.72 -4.80
N VAL A 31 2.99 1.80 -5.31
CA VAL A 31 1.78 1.66 -4.49
C VAL A 31 0.85 0.65 -5.13
N GLU A 32 0.32 -0.26 -4.33
CA GLU A 32 -0.64 -1.28 -4.76
C GLU A 32 -1.88 -1.24 -3.87
N LYS A 33 -3.06 -1.37 -4.49
CA LYS A 33 -4.32 -1.56 -3.78
C LYS A 33 -4.62 -3.05 -3.68
N ILE A 34 -4.80 -3.54 -2.46
CA ILE A 34 -5.10 -4.93 -2.18
C ILE A 34 -6.50 -5.03 -1.57
N ILE A 35 -7.32 -5.91 -2.14
CA ILE A 35 -8.63 -6.27 -1.60
C ILE A 35 -8.50 -7.66 -1.00
N VAL A 36 -8.74 -7.78 0.30
CA VAL A 36 -8.76 -9.06 1.02
C VAL A 36 -10.22 -9.41 1.29
N ASP A 37 -10.65 -10.55 0.75
CA ASP A 37 -11.96 -11.17 1.01
C ASP A 37 -11.70 -12.61 1.48
N GLY A 38 -11.55 -12.78 2.79
CA GLY A 38 -11.14 -14.04 3.42
C GLY A 38 -9.67 -14.06 3.80
N GLN A 39 -8.76 -14.28 2.84
CA GLN A 39 -7.33 -14.48 3.13
C GLN A 39 -6.42 -13.99 1.99
N TYR A 40 -5.28 -13.40 2.36
CA TYR A 40 -4.19 -13.00 1.48
C TYR A 40 -2.86 -13.33 2.14
N SER A 41 -1.92 -13.95 1.43
CA SER A 41 -0.59 -14.31 1.96
C SER A 41 0.50 -13.79 1.04
N ASP A 42 1.58 -13.28 1.62
CA ASP A 42 2.71 -12.72 0.87
C ASP A 42 4.00 -12.78 1.72
N GLU A 43 5.13 -12.45 1.10
CA GLU A 43 6.45 -12.35 1.72
C GLU A 43 7.13 -11.03 1.32
N VAL A 44 7.75 -10.35 2.29
CA VAL A 44 8.50 -9.11 2.01
C VAL A 44 9.78 -9.42 1.24
N CYS A 45 9.70 -9.37 -0.09
CA CYS A 45 10.82 -9.59 -0.99
C CYS A 45 11.67 -8.31 -1.23
N GLY A 46 11.07 -7.14 -1.00
CA GLY A 46 11.76 -5.83 -1.02
C GLY A 46 12.51 -5.53 0.27
N ASP A 47 12.93 -4.28 0.46
CA ASP A 47 13.58 -3.85 1.71
C ASP A 47 12.58 -3.76 2.88
N PHE A 48 11.35 -3.33 2.58
CA PHE A 48 10.22 -3.34 3.49
C PHE A 48 8.92 -3.26 2.70
N TYR A 49 7.81 -3.63 3.33
CA TYR A 49 6.47 -3.26 2.89
C TYR A 49 5.77 -2.48 4.00
N THR A 50 4.94 -1.52 3.62
CA THR A 50 3.94 -0.95 4.54
C THR A 50 2.54 -1.26 4.03
N TYR A 51 1.62 -1.44 4.97
CA TYR A 51 0.22 -1.69 4.70
C TYR A 51 -0.61 -0.72 5.51
N THR A 52 -1.40 0.11 4.84
CA THR A 52 -2.41 0.97 5.47
C THR A 52 -3.79 0.42 5.18
N ALA A 53 -4.55 0.07 6.23
CA ALA A 53 -5.95 -0.32 6.09
C ALA A 53 -6.79 0.92 5.79
N THR A 54 -7.47 0.93 4.65
CA THR A 54 -8.33 2.06 4.24
C THR A 54 -9.80 1.78 4.50
N LYS A 55 -10.21 0.52 4.50
CA LYS A 55 -11.57 0.07 4.84
C LYS A 55 -11.56 -1.32 5.44
N GLY A 56 -12.62 -1.63 6.17
CA GLY A 56 -12.84 -2.95 6.76
C GLY A 56 -11.89 -3.23 7.92
N CYS A 57 -11.90 -4.47 8.39
CA CYS A 57 -11.05 -4.91 9.49
C CYS A 57 -10.60 -6.35 9.31
N GLY A 58 -9.47 -6.68 9.93
CA GLY A 58 -8.88 -7.99 9.85
C GLY A 58 -7.71 -8.15 10.82
N VAL A 59 -6.95 -9.21 10.61
CA VAL A 59 -5.73 -9.48 11.35
C VAL A 59 -4.61 -9.85 10.40
N MET A 60 -3.41 -9.37 10.68
CA MET A 60 -2.18 -9.80 10.04
C MET A 60 -1.46 -10.75 10.98
N LYS A 61 -1.12 -11.94 10.50
CA LYS A 61 -0.39 -12.96 11.22
C LYS A 61 0.98 -13.15 10.58
N THR A 62 2.00 -13.08 11.41
CA THR A 62 3.37 -13.52 11.11
C THR A 62 3.66 -14.77 11.95
N ASP A 63 4.85 -15.34 11.80
CA ASP A 63 5.24 -16.51 12.62
C ASP A 63 5.24 -16.18 14.13
N ASP A 64 5.55 -14.94 14.50
CA ASP A 64 5.75 -14.53 15.90
C ASP A 64 4.59 -13.71 16.47
N GLN A 65 3.79 -13.05 15.63
CA GLN A 65 2.87 -12.01 16.06
C GLN A 65 1.54 -12.03 15.29
N THR A 66 0.48 -11.64 15.99
CA THR A 66 -0.81 -11.29 15.38
C THR A 66 -1.09 -9.82 15.65
N ILE A 67 -1.33 -9.07 14.58
CA ILE A 67 -1.58 -7.63 14.60
C ILE A 67 -3.02 -7.41 14.12
N ILE A 68 -3.81 -6.66 14.86
CA ILE A 68 -5.15 -6.26 14.44
C ILE A 68 -5.02 -5.11 13.43
N LEU A 69 -5.82 -5.13 12.37
CA LEU A 69 -5.89 -4.09 11.36
C LEU A 69 -7.31 -3.50 11.34
N ASN A 70 -7.46 -2.28 11.81
CA ASN A 70 -8.63 -1.43 11.70
C ASN A 70 -8.38 -0.33 10.66
N PRO A 71 -9.44 0.34 10.16
CA PRO A 71 -9.25 1.48 9.26
C PRO A 71 -8.28 2.51 9.85
N GLU A 72 -7.45 3.07 8.97
CA GLU A 72 -6.38 4.06 9.24
C GLU A 72 -5.13 3.49 9.93
N GLU A 73 -5.15 2.25 10.41
CA GLU A 73 -3.95 1.62 10.94
C GLU A 73 -2.94 1.30 9.84
N THR A 74 -1.66 1.53 10.15
CA THR A 74 -0.54 1.26 9.25
C THR A 74 0.46 0.35 9.91
N VAL A 75 0.85 -0.72 9.22
CA VAL A 75 1.85 -1.68 9.68
C VAL A 75 3.07 -1.62 8.77
N TYR A 76 4.24 -1.69 9.39
CA TYR A 76 5.54 -1.80 8.72
C TYR A 76 6.04 -3.24 8.85
N LEU A 77 6.50 -3.81 7.73
CA LEU A 77 7.07 -5.16 7.67
C LEU A 77 8.48 -5.07 7.05
N PRO A 78 9.53 -5.48 7.79
CA PRO A 78 10.88 -5.54 7.22
C PRO A 78 11.03 -6.71 6.25
N LYS A 79 12.11 -6.67 5.46
CA LYS A 79 12.51 -7.74 4.54
C LYS A 79 12.50 -9.13 5.17
N GLY A 80 12.02 -10.11 4.41
CA GLY A 80 12.05 -11.54 4.76
C GLY A 80 10.92 -12.00 5.67
N ILE A 81 9.98 -11.13 6.03
CA ILE A 81 8.81 -11.52 6.82
C ILE A 81 7.76 -12.15 5.91
N LYS A 82 7.34 -13.37 6.27
CA LYS A 82 6.15 -14.03 5.73
C LYS A 82 4.95 -13.69 6.57
N TYR A 83 3.82 -13.42 5.93
CA TYR A 83 2.61 -13.05 6.63
C TYR A 83 1.36 -13.47 5.88
N THR A 84 0.27 -13.54 6.64
CA THR A 84 -1.08 -13.78 6.14
C THR A 84 -2.00 -12.74 6.74
N ILE A 85 -2.79 -12.10 5.89
CA ILE A 85 -3.85 -11.16 6.27
C ILE A 85 -5.18 -11.89 6.11
N GLU A 86 -5.97 -11.92 7.18
CA GLU A 86 -7.30 -12.54 7.21
C GLU A 86 -8.37 -11.49 7.54
N GLY A 87 -9.51 -11.57 6.87
CA GLY A 87 -10.65 -10.68 7.10
C GLY A 87 -11.21 -10.12 5.80
N ASN A 88 -11.94 -9.01 5.93
CA ASN A 88 -12.55 -8.29 4.81
C ASN A 88 -12.10 -6.83 4.85
N LEU A 89 -11.07 -6.50 4.07
CA LEU A 89 -10.40 -5.19 4.15
C LEU A 89 -9.81 -4.72 2.81
N GLU A 90 -9.75 -3.40 2.64
CA GLU A 90 -9.06 -2.71 1.54
C GLU A 90 -7.77 -2.10 2.09
N LEU A 91 -6.64 -2.46 1.49
CA LEU A 91 -5.30 -2.08 1.92
C LEU A 91 -4.58 -1.30 0.83
N ILE A 92 -3.75 -0.35 1.23
CA ILE A 92 -2.73 0.26 0.40
C ILE A 92 -1.38 -0.30 0.83
N LYS A 93 -0.72 -1.02 -0.08
CA LYS A 93 0.63 -1.55 0.07
C LYS A 93 1.61 -0.56 -0.57
N THR A 94 2.69 -0.24 0.13
CA THR A 94 3.81 0.52 -0.45
C THR A 94 5.14 -0.20 -0.26
N CYS A 95 6.05 -0.03 -1.22
CA CYS A 95 7.32 -0.73 -1.30
C CYS A 95 8.41 0.11 -1.98
#